data_AF-A0A7X6XUQ1-F1
#
_entry.id   AF-A0A7X6XUQ1-F1
#
_cell.length_a   1.000
_cell.length_b   1.000
_cell.length_c   1.000
_cell.angle_alpha   90.00
_cell.angle_beta   90.00
_cell.angle_gamma   90.00
#
_symmetry.space_group_name_H-M   'P 1'
#
loop_
_entity.id
_entity.type
_entity.pdbx_description
1 polymer ?
#
loop_
_entity_poly.entity_id
_entity_poly.type
_entity_poly.pdbx_seq_one_letter_code
_entity_poly.pdbx_strand_id
1 'polypeptide(L)'
;MTYPEYQIDPITLREILKDPKQTYQWCLTHHHNPEVVSYLRMLGMFDEAKRLGLKHIENATSSTTKITATLRYATVLQWTQKTQESIHLFLHCIAQAQRESNPIIEAFAHQHLAKLYLENEQIDDATTHALKAHQLRSEYDPDRLFSTQMVLDVIETIKGR
;
A
#
# COMPACT_ATOMS: atom_id res chain seq x y z
N MET A 1 -3.66 -21.15 -3.96
CA MET A 1 -4.41 -20.26 -4.87
C MET A 1 -3.42 -19.26 -5.42
N THR A 2 -3.34 -19.10 -6.74
CA THR A 2 -2.34 -18.22 -7.36
C THR A 2 -2.92 -16.82 -7.48
N TYR A 3 -2.21 -15.84 -6.90
CA TYR A 3 -2.55 -14.43 -6.99
C TYR A 3 -2.04 -13.83 -8.30
N PRO A 4 -2.74 -12.84 -8.89
CA PRO A 4 -2.21 -12.08 -10.02
C PRO A 4 -0.85 -11.46 -9.72
N GLU A 5 0.06 -11.58 -10.69
CA GLU A 5 1.42 -11.06 -10.58
C GLU A 5 1.53 -9.60 -11.03
N TYR A 6 2.42 -8.87 -10.36
CA TYR A 6 2.80 -7.50 -10.71
C TYR A 6 4.31 -7.31 -10.54
N GLN A 7 4.80 -6.20 -11.05
CA GLN A 7 6.14 -5.68 -10.77
C GLN A 7 6.04 -4.25 -10.27
N ILE A 8 7.08 -3.73 -9.62
CA ILE A 8 7.13 -2.33 -9.19
C ILE A 8 7.84 -1.54 -10.29
N ASP A 9 7.18 -0.49 -10.76
CA ASP A 9 7.80 0.48 -11.66
C ASP A 9 8.92 1.23 -10.91
N PRO A 10 10.17 1.23 -11.41
CA PRO A 10 11.30 1.80 -10.68
C PRO A 10 11.29 3.33 -10.64
N ILE A 11 10.45 3.99 -11.43
CA ILE A 11 10.35 5.46 -11.49
C ILE A 11 9.23 5.94 -10.58
N THR A 12 8.04 5.36 -10.73
CA THR A 12 6.84 5.78 -9.99
C THR A 12 6.64 5.02 -8.69
N LEU A 13 7.37 3.91 -8.48
CA LEU A 13 7.23 3.00 -7.35
C LEU A 13 5.83 2.36 -7.23
N ARG A 14 5.02 2.46 -8.28
CA ARG A 14 3.68 1.88 -8.39
C ARG A 14 3.74 0.46 -8.91
N GLU A 15 2.81 -0.36 -8.46
CA GLU A 15 2.64 -1.73 -8.92
C GLU A 15 2.00 -1.76 -10.32
N ILE A 16 2.63 -2.43 -11.27
CA ILE A 16 2.15 -2.65 -12.63
C ILE A 16 1.88 -4.14 -12.84
N LEU A 17 0.64 -4.47 -13.21
CA LEU A 17 0.22 -5.85 -13.47
C LEU A 17 0.94 -6.43 -14.69
N LYS A 18 1.41 -7.68 -14.57
CA LYS A 18 2.02 -8.40 -15.70
C LYS A 18 0.98 -8.80 -16.75
N ASP A 19 -0.22 -9.17 -16.31
CA ASP A 19 -1.36 -9.46 -17.18
C ASP A 19 -2.63 -8.79 -16.65
N PRO A 20 -2.94 -7.56 -17.09
CA PRO A 20 -4.15 -6.84 -16.69
C PRO A 20 -5.45 -7.58 -17.05
N LYS A 21 -5.49 -8.31 -18.18
CA LYS A 21 -6.70 -9.02 -18.63
C LYS A 21 -6.99 -10.22 -17.74
N GLN A 22 -5.98 -11.04 -17.47
CA GLN A 22 -6.11 -12.16 -16.53
C GLN A 22 -6.45 -11.67 -15.12
N THR A 23 -5.82 -10.58 -14.67
CA THR A 23 -6.12 -9.97 -13.37
C THR A 23 -7.58 -9.54 -13.27
N TYR A 24 -8.12 -8.90 -14.30
CA TYR A 24 -9.53 -8.52 -14.33
C TYR A 24 -10.46 -9.74 -14.23
N GLN A 25 -10.19 -10.82 -14.97
CA GLN A 25 -10.96 -12.06 -14.86
C GLN A 25 -10.88 -12.68 -13.46
N TRP A 26 -9.70 -12.61 -12.83
CA TRP A 26 -9.51 -13.04 -11.46
C TRP A 26 -10.38 -12.22 -10.49
N CYS A 27 -10.42 -10.89 -10.63
CA CYS A 27 -11.27 -10.03 -9.81
C CYS A 27 -12.76 -10.38 -9.92
N LEU A 28 -13.26 -10.71 -11.12
CA LEU A 28 -14.66 -11.10 -11.32
C LEU A 28 -15.03 -12.38 -10.55
N THR A 29 -14.09 -13.34 -10.51
CA THR A 29 -14.30 -14.65 -9.86
C THR A 29 -14.01 -14.65 -8.35
N HIS A 30 -13.32 -13.62 -7.84
CA HIS A 30 -12.89 -13.53 -6.44
C HIS A 30 -13.39 -12.26 -5.73
N HIS A 31 -14.53 -11.70 -6.13
CA HIS A 31 -15.03 -10.40 -5.64
C HIS A 31 -15.22 -10.26 -4.12
N HIS A 32 -15.19 -11.35 -3.34
CA HIS A 32 -15.21 -11.32 -1.88
C HIS A 32 -13.81 -11.21 -1.25
N ASN A 33 -12.74 -11.43 -2.01
CA ASN A 33 -11.37 -11.40 -1.52
C ASN A 33 -10.90 -9.93 -1.36
N PRO A 34 -10.45 -9.50 -0.16
CA PRO A 34 -9.97 -8.14 0.06
C PRO A 34 -8.83 -7.68 -0.86
N GLU A 35 -8.03 -8.60 -1.42
CA GLU A 35 -6.97 -8.27 -2.37
C GLU A 35 -7.50 -7.73 -3.70
N VAL A 36 -8.77 -7.98 -4.03
CA VAL A 36 -9.41 -7.41 -5.22
C VAL A 36 -9.34 -5.88 -5.21
N VAL A 37 -9.36 -5.23 -4.04
CA VAL A 37 -9.20 -3.77 -3.93
C VAL A 37 -7.86 -3.30 -4.53
N SER A 38 -6.76 -3.99 -4.19
CA SER A 38 -5.42 -3.68 -4.70
C SER A 38 -5.35 -3.86 -6.21
N TYR A 39 -5.94 -4.94 -6.74
CA TYR A 39 -5.92 -5.22 -8.17
C TYR A 39 -6.80 -4.28 -8.99
N LEU A 40 -8.00 -3.94 -8.50
CA LEU A 40 -8.85 -2.94 -9.13
C LEU A 40 -8.16 -1.56 -9.18
N ARG A 41 -7.42 -1.20 -8.12
CA ARG A 41 -6.58 0.00 -8.10
C ARG A 41 -5.52 -0.05 -9.22
N MET A 42 -4.78 -1.15 -9.33
CA MET A 42 -3.76 -1.34 -10.37
C MET A 42 -4.35 -1.36 -11.80
N LEU A 43 -5.60 -1.82 -11.96
CA LEU A 43 -6.36 -1.78 -13.21
C LEU A 43 -6.90 -0.38 -13.56
N GLY A 44 -6.76 0.61 -12.68
CA GLY A 44 -7.35 1.94 -12.84
C GLY A 44 -8.85 2.00 -12.61
N MET A 45 -9.47 0.93 -12.08
CA MET A 45 -10.89 0.86 -11.76
C MET A 45 -11.17 1.49 -10.38
N PHE A 46 -10.84 2.77 -10.24
CA PHE A 46 -10.77 3.44 -8.94
C PHE A 46 -12.11 3.53 -8.21
N ASP A 47 -13.21 3.79 -8.91
CA ASP A 47 -14.54 3.87 -8.29
C ASP A 47 -14.95 2.52 -7.66
N GLU A 48 -14.69 1.43 -8.38
CA GLU A 48 -14.99 0.09 -7.91
C GLU A 48 -14.05 -0.34 -6.78
N ALA A 49 -12.75 -0.01 -6.88
CA ALA A 49 -11.78 -0.23 -5.80
C ALA A 49 -12.18 0.53 -4.53
N LYS A 50 -12.62 1.79 -4.67
CA LYS A 50 -13.08 2.64 -3.57
C LYS A 50 -14.32 2.04 -2.91
N ARG A 51 -15.34 1.69 -3.70
CA ARG A 51 -16.59 1.09 -3.23
C ARG A 51 -16.34 -0.22 -2.48
N LEU A 52 -15.51 -1.10 -3.05
CA LEU A 52 -15.18 -2.38 -2.43
C LEU A 52 -14.33 -2.20 -1.15
N GLY A 53 -13.38 -1.27 -1.16
CA GLY A 53 -12.57 -0.94 0.01
C GLY A 53 -13.42 -0.50 1.20
N LEU A 54 -14.36 0.44 0.98
CA LEU A 54 -15.31 0.87 2.01
C LEU A 54 -16.17 -0.30 2.51
N LYS A 55 -16.70 -1.11 1.59
CA LYS A 55 -17.48 -2.30 1.96
C LYS A 55 -16.68 -3.27 2.85
N HIS A 56 -15.38 -3.47 2.60
CA HIS A 56 -14.55 -4.31 3.46
C HIS A 56 -14.29 -3.69 4.83
N ILE A 57 -14.14 -2.37 4.92
CA ILE A 57 -14.01 -1.66 6.20
C ILE A 57 -15.30 -1.81 7.03
N GLU A 58 -16.46 -1.64 6.41
CA GLU A 58 -17.78 -1.75 7.05
C GLU A 58 -18.08 -3.17 7.53
N ASN A 59 -17.71 -4.18 6.75
CA ASN A 59 -17.95 -5.59 7.07
C ASN A 59 -16.86 -6.24 7.94
N ALA A 60 -15.79 -5.51 8.29
CA ALA A 60 -14.71 -6.05 9.10
C ALA A 60 -15.19 -6.38 10.52
N THR A 61 -15.01 -7.63 10.94
CA THR A 61 -15.45 -8.12 12.25
C THR A 61 -14.36 -8.09 13.31
N SER A 62 -13.12 -7.84 12.92
CA SER A 62 -11.97 -7.73 13.83
C SER A 62 -11.17 -6.47 13.55
N SER A 63 -10.44 -6.00 14.57
CA SER A 63 -9.60 -4.80 14.42
C SER A 63 -8.52 -5.01 13.34
N THR A 64 -7.88 -6.17 13.31
CA THR A 64 -6.88 -6.53 12.29
C THR A 64 -7.48 -6.61 10.88
N THR A 65 -8.71 -7.10 10.70
CA THR A 65 -9.36 -7.08 9.37
C THR A 65 -9.73 -5.66 8.95
N LYS A 66 -10.19 -4.83 9.90
CA LYS A 66 -10.57 -3.45 9.65
C LYS A 66 -9.37 -2.60 9.23
N ILE A 67 -8.27 -2.65 9.99
CA ILE A 67 -7.05 -1.89 9.67
C ILE A 67 -6.45 -2.32 8.33
N THR A 68 -6.50 -3.61 8.02
CA THR A 68 -6.03 -4.20 6.76
C THR A 68 -6.86 -3.72 5.56
N ALA A 69 -8.18 -3.59 5.74
CA ALA A 69 -9.07 -3.01 4.73
C ALA A 69 -8.87 -1.50 4.57
N THR A 70 -8.75 -0.76 5.69
CA THR A 70 -8.47 0.69 5.70
C THR A 70 -7.17 1.01 4.97
N LEU A 71 -6.14 0.21 5.19
CA LEU A 71 -4.85 0.38 4.54
C LEU A 71 -4.95 0.19 3.02
N ARG A 72 -5.67 -0.83 2.53
CA ARG A 72 -5.92 -0.98 1.08
C ARG A 72 -6.72 0.19 0.53
N TYR A 73 -7.76 0.62 1.23
CA TYR A 73 -8.53 1.80 0.83
C TYR A 73 -7.67 3.08 0.76
N ALA A 74 -6.78 3.30 1.73
CA ALA A 74 -5.85 4.42 1.74
C ALA A 74 -4.93 4.43 0.51
N THR A 75 -4.50 3.26 0.02
CA THR A 75 -3.74 3.19 -1.23
C THR A 75 -4.55 3.57 -2.47
N VAL A 76 -5.86 3.34 -2.48
CA VAL A 76 -6.75 3.82 -3.56
C VAL A 76 -6.83 5.36 -3.53
N LEU A 77 -6.92 5.94 -2.34
CA LEU A 77 -6.91 7.40 -2.14
C LEU A 77 -5.58 8.03 -2.60
N GLN A 78 -4.45 7.38 -2.32
CA GLN A 78 -3.14 7.80 -2.84
C GLN A 78 -3.15 7.89 -4.37
N TRP A 79 -3.60 6.83 -5.05
CA TRP A 79 -3.58 6.77 -6.53
C TRP A 79 -4.56 7.75 -7.19
N THR A 80 -5.57 8.19 -6.46
CA THR A 80 -6.57 9.17 -6.90
C THR A 80 -6.27 10.61 -6.43
N GLN A 81 -5.04 10.86 -5.95
CA GLN A 81 -4.55 12.17 -5.52
C GLN A 81 -5.36 12.79 -4.36
N LYS A 82 -5.97 11.95 -3.52
CA LYS A 82 -6.61 12.36 -2.26
C LYS A 82 -5.58 12.35 -1.13
N THR A 83 -4.51 13.12 -1.31
CA THR A 83 -3.28 13.09 -0.48
C THR A 83 -3.58 13.19 1.01
N GLN A 84 -4.31 14.22 1.45
CA GLN A 84 -4.55 14.46 2.88
C GLN A 84 -5.37 13.36 3.55
N GLU A 85 -6.42 12.86 2.89
CA GLU A 85 -7.19 11.72 3.40
C GLU A 85 -6.34 10.44 3.45
N SER A 86 -5.52 10.21 2.42
CA SER A 86 -4.62 9.06 2.37
C SER A 86 -3.58 9.09 3.50
N ILE A 87 -2.94 10.24 3.74
CA ILE A 87 -2.01 10.46 4.86
C ILE A 87 -2.71 10.17 6.20
N HIS A 88 -3.89 10.76 6.41
CA HIS A 88 -4.64 10.57 7.65
C HIS A 88 -4.92 9.09 7.93
N LEU A 89 -5.36 8.34 6.91
CA LEU A 89 -5.64 6.91 7.05
C LEU A 89 -4.37 6.08 7.26
N PHE A 90 -3.26 6.39 6.59
CA PHE A 90 -2.00 5.69 6.83
C PHE A 90 -1.49 5.91 8.24
N LEU A 91 -1.52 7.14 8.76
CA LEU A 91 -1.15 7.45 10.14
C LEU A 91 -2.05 6.73 11.15
N HIS A 92 -3.36 6.69 10.89
CA HIS A 92 -4.30 5.92 11.71
C HIS A 92 -3.94 4.42 11.71
N CYS A 93 -3.61 3.84 10.54
CA CYS A 93 -3.16 2.46 10.44
C CYS A 93 -1.82 2.22 11.15
N ILE A 94 -0.87 3.15 11.12
CA ILE A 94 0.38 3.02 11.88
C ILE A 94 0.07 2.95 13.38
N ALA A 95 -0.69 3.92 13.89
CA ALA A 95 -1.01 4.01 15.32
C ALA A 95 -1.77 2.77 15.83
N GLN A 96 -2.71 2.24 15.02
CA GLN A 96 -3.45 1.04 15.40
C GLN A 96 -2.58 -0.22 15.30
N ALA A 97 -1.72 -0.34 14.28
CA ALA A 97 -0.81 -1.49 14.15
C ALA A 97 0.19 -1.55 15.31
N GLN A 98 0.70 -0.40 15.77
CA GLN A 98 1.55 -0.31 16.95
C GLN A 98 0.83 -0.74 18.23
N ARG A 99 -0.42 -0.32 18.43
CA ARG A 99 -1.24 -0.77 19.57
C ARG A 99 -1.50 -2.27 19.56
N GLU A 100 -1.61 -2.87 18.38
CA GLU A 100 -1.82 -4.31 18.19
C GLU A 100 -0.52 -5.11 18.11
N SER A 101 0.65 -4.47 18.24
CA SER A 101 1.95 -5.10 18.03
C SER A 101 2.03 -5.88 16.69
N ASN A 102 1.53 -5.27 15.62
CA ASN A 102 1.49 -5.87 14.28
C ASN A 102 2.52 -5.19 13.34
N PRO A 103 3.79 -5.63 13.37
CA PRO A 103 4.87 -4.98 12.63
C PRO A 103 4.71 -5.11 11.11
N ILE A 104 4.00 -6.14 10.62
CA ILE A 104 3.77 -6.35 9.19
C ILE A 104 2.85 -5.26 8.63
N ILE A 105 1.74 -4.97 9.33
CA ILE A 105 0.81 -3.91 8.92
C ILE A 105 1.44 -2.52 9.10
N GLU A 106 2.18 -2.32 10.20
CA GLU A 106 2.92 -1.08 10.43
C GLU A 106 3.91 -0.81 9.29
N ALA A 107 4.72 -1.80 8.92
CA ALA A 107 5.69 -1.67 7.84
C ALA A 107 5.02 -1.38 6.48
N PHE A 108 3.88 -2.01 6.21
CA PHE A 108 3.11 -1.72 5.00
C PHE A 108 2.66 -0.27 4.98
N ALA A 109 2.06 0.23 6.07
CA ALA A 109 1.57 1.59 6.14
C ALA A 109 2.71 2.62 6.03
N HIS A 110 3.84 2.38 6.71
CA HIS A 110 5.04 3.21 6.59
C HIS A 110 5.57 3.26 5.15
N GLN A 111 5.68 2.12 4.44
CA GLN A 111 6.15 2.14 3.06
C GLN A 111 5.25 2.98 2.15
N HIS A 112 3.94 2.81 2.24
CA HIS A 112 3.02 3.55 1.35
C HIS A 112 2.97 5.04 1.71
N LEU A 113 3.06 5.38 2.99
CA LEU A 113 3.16 6.76 3.42
C LEU A 113 4.48 7.40 2.92
N ALA A 114 5.59 6.65 2.93
CA ALA A 114 6.84 7.11 2.34
C ALA A 114 6.72 7.39 0.83
N LYS A 115 6.10 6.48 0.08
CA LYS A 115 5.81 6.69 -1.35
C LYS A 115 4.92 7.92 -1.58
N LEU A 116 3.91 8.10 -0.74
CA LEU A 116 3.02 9.26 -0.84
C LEU A 116 3.77 10.57 -0.55
N TYR A 117 4.64 10.60 0.46
CA TYR A 117 5.49 11.76 0.71
C TYR A 117 6.47 12.05 -0.43
N LEU A 118 7.05 11.02 -1.05
CA LEU A 118 7.86 11.16 -2.27
C LEU A 118 7.06 11.78 -3.43
N GLU A 119 5.84 11.29 -3.68
CA GLU A 119 4.94 11.82 -4.70
C GLU A 119 4.58 13.30 -4.47
N ASN A 120 4.78 13.83 -3.25
CA ASN A 120 4.51 15.21 -2.87
C ASN A 120 5.80 15.99 -2.50
N GLU A 121 6.98 15.50 -2.91
CA GLU A 121 8.29 16.16 -2.71
C GLU A 121 8.68 16.40 -1.23
N GLN A 122 8.04 15.70 -0.29
CA GLN A 122 8.33 15.77 1.14
C GLN A 122 9.42 14.75 1.52
N ILE A 123 10.66 15.02 1.10
CA ILE A 123 11.76 14.05 1.13
C ILE A 123 12.15 13.60 2.56
N ASP A 124 12.09 14.48 3.55
CA ASP A 124 12.46 14.14 4.93
C ASP A 124 11.44 13.20 5.59
N ASP A 125 10.15 13.48 5.40
CA ASP A 125 9.07 12.61 5.85
C ASP A 125 9.13 11.25 5.13
N ALA A 126 9.35 11.27 3.81
CA ALA A 126 9.56 10.06 3.03
C ALA A 126 10.72 9.20 3.57
N THR A 127 11.85 9.84 3.88
CA THR A 127 13.03 9.16 4.45
C THR A 127 12.69 8.49 5.78
N THR A 128 12.06 9.23 6.69
CA THR A 128 11.67 8.73 8.02
C THR A 128 10.79 7.48 7.90
N HIS A 129 9.77 7.55 7.06
CA HIS A 129 8.83 6.44 6.89
C HIS A 129 9.44 5.25 6.13
N ALA A 130 10.29 5.48 5.12
CA ALA A 130 10.95 4.40 4.38
C ALA A 130 11.93 3.62 5.27
N LEU A 131 12.74 4.31 6.08
CA LEU A 131 13.66 3.68 7.02
C LEU A 131 12.92 2.85 8.07
N LYS A 132 11.80 3.37 8.59
CA LYS A 132 10.99 2.63 9.57
C LYS A 132 10.36 1.37 8.94
N ALA A 133 9.84 1.46 7.72
CA ALA A 133 9.35 0.29 7.00
C ALA A 133 10.48 -0.73 6.76
N HIS A 134 11.67 -0.27 6.37
CA HIS A 134 12.82 -1.14 6.10
C HIS A 134 13.24 -1.89 7.36
N GLN A 135 13.38 -1.17 8.49
CA GLN A 135 13.69 -1.78 9.78
C GLN A 135 12.70 -2.90 10.12
N LEU A 136 11.39 -2.60 10.10
CA LEU A 136 10.35 -3.57 10.44
C LEU A 136 10.37 -4.79 9.50
N ARG A 137 10.55 -4.60 8.19
CA ARG A 137 10.59 -5.73 7.24
C ARG A 137 11.84 -6.57 7.38
N SER A 138 12.98 -5.96 7.67
CA SER A 138 14.23 -6.71 7.87
C SER A 138 14.12 -7.73 9.01
N GLU A 139 13.26 -7.45 10.00
CA GLU A 139 13.04 -8.30 11.15
C GLU A 139 11.83 -9.24 11.00
N TYR A 140 10.73 -8.77 10.39
CA TYR A 140 9.44 -9.47 10.44
C TYR A 140 8.87 -9.88 9.07
N ASP A 141 9.35 -9.33 7.96
CA ASP A 141 8.81 -9.59 6.60
C ASP A 141 9.89 -9.41 5.51
N PRO A 142 10.94 -10.26 5.51
CA PRO A 142 12.10 -10.10 4.64
C PRO A 142 11.75 -10.27 3.15
N ASP A 143 10.71 -11.04 2.83
CA ASP A 143 10.24 -11.26 1.46
C ASP A 143 9.79 -9.95 0.79
N ARG A 144 9.33 -8.97 1.58
CA ARG A 144 8.92 -7.65 1.08
C ARG A 144 10.00 -6.57 1.23
N LEU A 145 11.16 -6.88 1.79
CA LEU A 145 12.23 -5.90 2.05
C LEU A 145 12.69 -5.21 0.77
N PHE A 146 12.85 -5.97 -0.32
CA PHE A 146 13.27 -5.45 -1.62
C PHE A 146 12.40 -4.27 -2.09
N SER A 147 11.08 -4.38 -1.93
CA SER A 147 10.17 -3.31 -2.34
C SER A 147 10.31 -2.03 -1.53
N THR A 148 10.79 -2.11 -0.29
CA THR A 148 11.12 -0.93 0.52
C THR A 148 12.49 -0.38 0.15
N GLN A 149 13.46 -1.24 -0.17
CA GLN A 149 14.78 -0.81 -0.64
C GLN A 149 14.66 0.05 -1.90
N MET A 150 13.79 -0.33 -2.86
CA MET A 150 13.53 0.50 -4.04
C MET A 150 13.06 1.93 -3.70
N VAL A 151 12.31 2.11 -2.60
CA VAL A 151 11.88 3.44 -2.15
C VAL A 151 13.08 4.24 -1.61
N LEU A 152 13.96 3.60 -0.84
CA LEU A 152 15.18 4.21 -0.31
C LEU A 152 16.14 4.61 -1.45
N ASP A 153 16.33 3.74 -2.44
CA ASP A 153 17.21 4.01 -3.59
C ASP A 153 16.75 5.26 -4.37
N VAL A 154 15.43 5.46 -4.52
CA VAL A 154 14.86 6.66 -5.14
C VAL A 154 15.12 7.90 -4.27
N ILE A 155 14.94 7.80 -2.94
CA ILE A 155 15.22 8.89 -2.01
C ILE A 155 16.69 9.32 -2.09
N GLU A 156 17.62 8.36 -2.09
CA GLU A 156 19.06 8.63 -2.20
C GLU A 156 19.41 9.30 -3.52
N THR A 157 18.81 8.83 -4.62
CA THR A 157 18.98 9.44 -5.94
C THR A 157 18.51 10.89 -5.97
N ILE A 158 17.42 11.22 -5.26
CA ILE A 158 16.92 12.60 -5.16
C ILE A 158 17.86 13.46 -4.30
N LYS A 159 18.32 12.96 -3.15
CA LYS A 159 19.21 13.70 -2.23
C LYS A 159 20.62 13.96 -2.80
N GLY A 160 21.07 13.12 -3.72
CA GLY A 160 22.37 13.27 -4.38
C GLY A 160 22.38 14.22 -5.60
N ARG A 161 21.21 14.76 -6.01
CA ARG A 161 21.08 15.75 -7.08
C ARG A 161 21.15 17.17 -6.53
#